data_AF-A0A2K8SMA6-F1
#
_entry.id   AF-A0A2K8SMA6-F1
#
_cell.length_a   1.000
_cell.length_b   1.000
_cell.length_c   1.000
_cell.angle_alpha   90.00
_cell.angle_beta   90.00
_cell.angle_gamma   90.00
#
_symmetry.space_group_name_H-M   'P 1'
#
loop_
_entity.id
_entity.type
_entity.pdbx_description
1 polymer ?
#
loop_
_entity_poly.entity_id
_entity_poly.type
_entity_poly.pdbx_seq_one_letter_code
_entity_poly.pdbx_strand_id
1 'polypeptide(L)'
;MRLLNIPWKRVSKRYYYFLLSLSLALLLLFTSVELGKAETINSTGQPNNNNSGDTSTTTSTQQTSTQLAIIPEVASIKSISPKDFYVSIPQSIIPEDNSRYENERINVVVTGENFPKQDNSPQNKIEIKIGKFSNIAIARAKVAENGKAIFASFNNEQLAKLNTGKNPVIVEIGGNATDIDPQEADEKLQVTVERPVSVKTTLIVFIVTAICVFMLLIIIYLLTRDAYSLTRKTKKPNLSTTFSENKTKKLNLLEWFLVDVQTNTYSLGRAQFLWWLAIIVFGYLFLLIGRGLFRRTWEFIPLSGFGYTFLISLATLVTAQATSEIRGSKGSGEVNPGWSDLVVHGGVVALERVQQIVWNLIIGIAFIVIILATYPTASSFPTIPSELLALIGISATGYIGGKAIRKPGPNINQVVLYAPPEESNLPPDYITIAGANFSLGGKILNSEGNEEVNTQIKDAGLIVQMVYLKDTKTKEEISETLVEIKKDDIVTIKPDPNAPMEFCRRFKIPLKGLKTLSDNNWLDKFLEHYKKKEVKITIINADGQKAVWDGSIITPEREIPPPATVPEQSKSDDA
;
A
#
# COMPACT_ATOMS: atom_id res chain seq x y z
N MET A 1 -21.99 -16.61 15.46
CA MET A 1 -20.52 -16.56 15.28
C MET A 1 -19.96 -17.95 14.93
N ARG A 2 -19.82 -18.31 13.64
CA ARG A 2 -19.18 -19.59 13.21
C ARG A 2 -18.31 -19.46 11.93
N LEU A 3 -18.14 -18.25 11.40
CA LEU A 3 -17.62 -18.00 10.04
C LEU A 3 -16.09 -17.73 9.96
N LEU A 4 -15.37 -17.73 11.07
CA LEU A 4 -13.92 -17.46 11.14
C LEU A 4 -13.14 -18.62 11.78
N ASN A 5 -13.45 -19.87 11.39
CA ASN A 5 -12.73 -21.05 11.87
C ASN A 5 -11.42 -21.28 11.09
N ILE A 6 -10.56 -20.26 11.05
CA ILE A 6 -9.26 -20.30 10.38
C ILE A 6 -8.31 -21.18 11.21
N PRO A 7 -7.56 -22.13 10.60
CA PRO A 7 -6.71 -23.06 11.33
C PRO A 7 -5.43 -22.40 11.88
N TRP A 8 -5.55 -21.69 12.99
CA TRP A 8 -4.49 -20.88 13.62
C TRP A 8 -3.22 -21.65 14.02
N LYS A 9 -3.27 -23.00 14.06
CA LYS A 9 -2.15 -23.91 14.42
C LYS A 9 -0.88 -23.81 13.56
N ARG A 10 -0.82 -22.96 12.53
CA ARG A 10 0.38 -22.74 11.69
C ARG A 10 0.96 -21.32 11.73
N VAL A 11 0.35 -20.36 12.43
CA VAL A 11 0.96 -19.05 12.63
C VAL A 11 2.07 -19.20 13.69
N SER A 12 3.33 -18.98 13.32
CA SER A 12 4.44 -19.11 14.27
C SER A 12 4.33 -18.05 15.38
N LYS A 13 4.75 -18.40 16.61
CA LYS A 13 4.66 -17.49 17.78
C LYS A 13 5.35 -16.14 17.55
N ARG A 14 6.34 -16.06 16.66
CA ARG A 14 7.04 -14.80 16.31
C ARG A 14 6.11 -13.78 15.62
N TYR A 15 5.16 -14.23 14.80
CA TYR A 15 4.24 -13.33 14.08
C TYR A 15 2.98 -12.99 14.90
N TYR A 16 2.66 -13.78 15.93
CA TYR A 16 1.45 -13.58 16.74
C TYR A 16 1.41 -12.20 17.40
N TYR A 17 2.51 -11.78 18.04
CA TYR A 17 2.56 -10.48 18.74
C TYR A 17 2.45 -9.28 17.80
N PHE A 18 3.09 -9.33 16.62
CA PHE A 18 2.98 -8.26 15.62
C PHE A 18 1.57 -8.16 15.02
N LEU A 19 0.94 -9.30 14.71
CA LEU A 19 -0.44 -9.32 14.21
C LEU A 19 -1.44 -8.91 15.31
N LEU A 20 -1.18 -9.25 16.58
CA LEU A 20 -1.97 -8.82 17.72
C LEU A 20 -1.82 -7.32 17.98
N SER A 21 -0.61 -6.75 17.93
CA SER A 21 -0.39 -5.31 18.08
C SER A 21 -0.97 -4.52 16.92
N LEU A 22 -0.91 -5.04 15.68
CA LEU A 22 -1.55 -4.41 14.52
C LEU A 22 -3.07 -4.49 14.59
N SER A 23 -3.63 -5.64 15.02
CA SER A 23 -5.07 -5.80 15.28
C SER A 23 -5.55 -4.87 16.39
N LEU A 24 -4.76 -4.71 17.46
CA LEU A 24 -5.04 -3.80 18.57
C LEU A 24 -4.92 -2.33 18.13
N ALA A 25 -3.93 -1.96 17.32
CA ALA A 25 -3.79 -0.62 16.76
C ALA A 25 -4.94 -0.27 15.80
N LEU A 26 -5.37 -1.21 14.95
CA LEU A 26 -6.57 -1.07 14.11
C LEU A 26 -7.83 -0.93 14.97
N LEU A 27 -8.01 -1.77 15.99
CA LEU A 27 -9.15 -1.67 16.92
C LEU A 27 -9.15 -0.31 17.63
N LEU A 28 -8.00 0.11 18.15
CA LEU A 28 -7.83 1.40 18.82
C LEU A 28 -8.16 2.55 17.89
N LEU A 29 -7.69 2.55 16.63
CA LEU A 29 -8.07 3.53 15.61
C LEU A 29 -9.58 3.54 15.35
N PHE A 30 -10.22 2.38 15.22
CA PHE A 30 -11.69 2.30 15.06
C PHE A 30 -12.47 2.73 16.31
N THR A 31 -11.88 2.68 17.51
CA THR A 31 -12.52 3.19 18.74
C THR A 31 -12.17 4.64 19.08
N SER A 32 -11.02 5.15 18.62
CA SER A 32 -10.62 6.56 18.80
C SER A 32 -11.27 7.47 17.76
N VAL A 33 -11.75 6.92 16.65
CA VAL A 33 -12.76 7.54 15.79
C VAL A 33 -14.15 7.33 16.43
N GLU A 34 -14.32 7.85 17.67
CA GLU A 34 -15.64 8.38 18.02
C GLU A 34 -15.91 9.53 17.04
N LEU A 35 -16.94 9.40 16.20
CA LEU A 35 -17.44 10.53 15.43
C LEU A 35 -17.72 11.67 16.40
N GLY A 36 -17.03 12.81 16.22
CA GLY A 36 -17.01 13.91 17.16
C GLY A 36 -18.43 14.33 17.56
N LYS A 37 -18.82 14.02 18.79
CA LYS A 37 -20.03 14.59 19.40
C LYS A 37 -19.83 16.10 19.41
N ALA A 38 -20.60 16.82 18.61
CA ALA A 38 -20.44 18.26 18.43
C ALA A 38 -20.35 18.95 19.79
N GLU A 39 -19.18 19.51 20.10
CA GLU A 39 -18.87 20.00 21.43
C GLU A 39 -19.80 21.16 21.76
N THR A 40 -20.53 21.04 22.87
CA THR A 40 -21.54 22.04 23.22
C THR A 40 -20.83 23.21 23.89
N ILE A 41 -20.35 24.16 23.07
CA ILE A 41 -19.59 25.34 23.50
C ILE A 41 -20.48 26.21 24.41
N ASN A 42 -20.39 25.96 25.72
CA ASN A 42 -20.91 26.82 26.77
C ASN A 42 -19.88 27.93 27.02
N SER A 43 -19.82 28.90 26.12
CA SER A 43 -18.91 30.04 26.26
C SER A 43 -19.35 30.94 27.42
N THR A 44 -18.61 30.85 28.53
CA THR A 44 -18.70 31.79 29.66
C THR A 44 -17.35 32.50 29.82
N GLY A 45 -16.92 33.19 28.74
CA GLY A 45 -15.63 33.87 28.67
C GLY A 45 -15.78 35.33 28.22
N GLN A 46 -15.61 36.26 29.15
CA GLN A 46 -15.69 37.69 28.89
C GLN A 46 -14.37 38.21 28.27
N PRO A 47 -14.36 38.73 27.02
CA PRO A 47 -13.14 39.25 26.41
C PRO A 47 -12.78 40.61 27.00
N ASN A 48 -11.49 40.79 27.32
CA ASN A 48 -10.95 42.07 27.77
C ASN A 48 -10.45 42.87 26.55
N ASN A 49 -10.74 44.16 26.49
CA ASN A 49 -10.57 44.98 25.28
C ASN A 49 -9.19 45.66 25.23
N ASN A 50 -8.50 45.63 24.09
CA ASN A 50 -7.28 46.41 23.82
C ASN A 50 -7.11 46.66 22.31
N ASN A 51 -6.99 47.93 21.92
CA ASN A 51 -6.81 48.37 20.53
C ASN A 51 -5.33 48.64 20.21
N SER A 52 -4.83 48.12 19.09
CA SER A 52 -3.70 48.63 18.27
C SER A 52 -3.42 47.59 17.16
N GLY A 53 -3.20 47.95 15.89
CA GLY A 53 -3.23 49.24 15.22
C GLY A 53 -3.00 49.06 13.70
N ASP A 54 -3.28 50.07 12.88
CA ASP A 54 -3.24 49.96 11.41
C ASP A 54 -1.82 49.76 10.83
N THR A 55 -1.70 48.94 9.78
CA THR A 55 -0.69 49.09 8.71
C THR A 55 -1.18 48.40 7.43
N SER A 56 -1.24 49.12 6.32
CA SER A 56 -1.58 48.58 4.99
C SER A 56 -0.32 48.10 4.22
N THR A 57 -0.49 47.35 3.12
CA THR A 57 -0.10 47.76 1.73
C THR A 57 0.13 46.56 0.77
N THR A 58 -0.46 46.64 -0.44
CA THR A 58 -0.18 45.91 -1.71
C THR A 58 -0.11 44.37 -1.82
N THR A 59 -1.07 43.84 -2.57
CA THR A 59 -0.88 43.14 -3.87
C THR A 59 -0.05 41.84 -3.96
N SER A 60 -0.74 40.74 -4.24
CA SER A 60 -0.32 39.77 -5.27
C SER A 60 -1.55 39.13 -5.93
N THR A 61 -1.60 39.14 -7.27
CA THR A 61 -2.73 38.60 -8.03
C THR A 61 -2.41 37.17 -8.48
N GLN A 62 -3.02 36.16 -7.85
CA GLN A 62 -2.87 34.77 -8.29
C GLN A 62 -4.23 34.11 -8.54
N GLN A 63 -4.46 33.75 -9.80
CA GLN A 63 -5.74 33.32 -10.32
C GLN A 63 -5.95 31.80 -10.11
N THR A 64 -6.66 31.43 -9.05
CA THR A 64 -6.99 30.03 -8.74
C THR A 64 -8.46 29.75 -9.03
N SER A 65 -8.74 29.03 -10.12
CA SER A 65 -10.10 28.67 -10.55
C SER A 65 -10.67 27.50 -9.75
N THR A 66 -11.17 27.77 -8.54
CA THR A 66 -11.88 26.78 -7.72
C THR A 66 -13.26 26.50 -8.30
N GLN A 67 -13.36 25.52 -9.20
CA GLN A 67 -14.64 25.15 -9.83
C GLN A 67 -15.54 24.43 -8.82
N LEU A 68 -16.52 25.16 -8.28
CA LEU A 68 -17.55 24.62 -7.39
C LEU A 68 -18.33 23.49 -8.06
N ALA A 69 -18.60 22.42 -7.31
CA ALA A 69 -19.50 21.35 -7.73
C ALA A 69 -20.95 21.83 -7.60
N ILE A 70 -21.47 22.43 -8.67
CA ILE A 70 -22.84 22.95 -8.76
C ILE A 70 -23.83 21.80 -8.58
N ILE A 71 -24.40 21.70 -7.37
CA ILE A 71 -25.74 21.13 -7.14
C ILE A 71 -26.70 21.97 -7.99
N PRO A 72 -27.72 21.38 -8.67
CA PRO A 72 -28.64 22.14 -9.51
C PRO A 72 -29.12 23.41 -8.83
N GLU A 73 -28.94 24.50 -9.58
CA GLU A 73 -29.27 25.89 -9.26
C GLU A 73 -30.62 25.99 -8.52
N VAL A 74 -30.70 26.83 -7.48
CA VAL A 74 -31.90 26.95 -6.65
C VAL A 74 -33.05 27.43 -7.55
N ALA A 75 -33.97 26.52 -7.88
CA ALA A 75 -34.87 26.63 -9.04
C ALA A 75 -35.81 27.85 -9.06
N SER A 76 -35.90 28.58 -7.95
CA SER A 76 -35.88 30.04 -7.93
C SER A 76 -35.59 30.47 -6.49
N ILE A 77 -34.79 31.52 -6.31
CA ILE A 77 -34.97 32.42 -5.17
C ILE A 77 -35.92 33.52 -5.67
N LYS A 78 -36.79 34.01 -4.78
CA LYS A 78 -37.74 35.06 -5.12
C LYS A 78 -38.07 35.88 -3.89
N SER A 79 -37.40 37.02 -3.74
CA SER A 79 -37.84 38.03 -2.78
C SER A 79 -39.22 38.57 -3.20
N ILE A 80 -40.13 38.65 -2.23
CA ILE A 80 -41.50 39.17 -2.41
C ILE A 80 -41.73 40.40 -1.50
N SER A 81 -40.86 40.61 -0.51
CA SER A 81 -40.98 41.60 0.56
C SER A 81 -39.63 41.76 1.27
N PRO A 82 -39.21 42.96 1.72
CA PRO A 82 -37.99 43.19 2.50
C PRO A 82 -38.09 42.65 3.95
N LYS A 83 -38.86 41.58 4.16
CA LYS A 83 -39.03 40.86 5.44
C LYS A 83 -39.02 39.34 5.28
N ASP A 84 -39.13 38.83 4.04
CA ASP A 84 -39.46 37.43 3.75
C ASP A 84 -38.55 36.91 2.62
N PHE A 85 -37.45 36.26 2.99
CA PHE A 85 -36.59 35.53 2.04
C PHE A 85 -37.08 34.10 1.85
N TYR A 86 -37.06 33.61 0.60
CA TYR A 86 -37.58 32.30 0.19
C TYR A 86 -36.47 31.45 -0.44
N VAL A 87 -35.97 30.40 0.24
CA VAL A 87 -35.02 29.43 -0.35
C VAL A 87 -35.66 28.06 -0.51
N SER A 88 -35.58 27.48 -1.71
CA SER A 88 -36.20 26.20 -2.06
C SER A 88 -35.29 24.99 -1.72
N ILE A 89 -35.55 24.27 -0.62
CA ILE A 89 -34.89 22.97 -0.35
C ILE A 89 -35.69 21.83 -1.05
N PRO A 90 -35.05 20.93 -1.81
CA PRO A 90 -35.73 19.81 -2.46
C PRO A 90 -36.23 18.75 -1.45
N GLN A 91 -37.48 18.30 -1.61
CA GLN A 91 -38.15 17.42 -0.63
C GLN A 91 -37.51 16.04 -0.41
N SER A 92 -36.60 15.58 -1.29
CA SER A 92 -35.78 14.37 -1.10
C SER A 92 -34.90 14.41 0.17
N ILE A 93 -34.68 15.61 0.73
CA ILE A 93 -33.92 15.87 1.95
C ILE A 93 -34.74 15.62 3.23
N ILE A 94 -36.06 15.42 3.14
CA ILE A 94 -36.92 14.95 4.24
C ILE A 94 -37.14 13.43 4.13
N PRO A 95 -37.04 12.63 5.20
CA PRO A 95 -37.22 11.18 5.14
C PRO A 95 -38.71 10.78 5.04
N GLU A 96 -38.99 9.68 4.34
CA GLU A 96 -40.36 9.15 4.15
C GLU A 96 -40.89 8.37 5.37
N ASP A 97 -40.00 7.93 6.27
CA ASP A 97 -40.31 7.16 7.48
C ASP A 97 -39.57 7.75 8.69
N ASN A 98 -40.26 8.60 9.46
CA ASN A 98 -39.70 9.25 10.65
C ASN A 98 -39.50 8.27 11.83
N SER A 99 -40.12 7.09 11.83
CA SER A 99 -40.14 6.18 12.98
C SER A 99 -38.79 5.54 13.31
N ARG A 100 -37.85 5.56 12.36
CA ARG A 100 -36.52 4.91 12.50
C ARG A 100 -35.42 5.82 13.03
N TYR A 101 -35.68 7.12 13.12
CA TYR A 101 -34.64 8.16 13.17
C TYR A 101 -34.80 9.17 14.31
N GLU A 102 -35.51 8.82 15.40
CA GLU A 102 -35.94 9.71 16.51
C GLU A 102 -34.93 10.77 16.99
N ASN A 103 -33.62 10.48 16.95
CA ASN A 103 -32.55 11.37 17.41
C ASN A 103 -31.81 12.16 16.30
N GLU A 104 -32.12 11.95 15.02
CA GLU A 104 -31.52 12.73 13.92
C GLU A 104 -31.97 14.21 13.97
N ARG A 105 -31.14 15.09 13.44
CA ARG A 105 -31.45 16.51 13.27
C ARG A 105 -31.02 16.96 11.89
N ILE A 106 -31.87 17.74 11.23
CA ILE A 106 -31.48 18.47 10.02
C ILE A 106 -30.87 19.80 10.44
N ASN A 107 -29.58 19.96 10.18
CA ASN A 107 -28.92 21.25 10.31
C ASN A 107 -29.02 22.00 8.98
N VAL A 108 -29.47 23.25 9.05
CA VAL A 108 -29.50 24.18 7.92
C VAL A 108 -28.52 25.29 8.21
N VAL A 109 -27.55 25.46 7.32
CA VAL A 109 -26.65 26.61 7.29
C VAL A 109 -27.11 27.52 6.15
N VAL A 110 -27.25 28.80 6.44
CA VAL A 110 -27.56 29.84 5.46
C VAL A 110 -26.43 30.86 5.48
N THR A 111 -25.64 30.94 4.41
CA THR A 111 -24.54 31.90 4.28
C THR A 111 -25.01 33.19 3.61
N GLY A 112 -24.46 34.32 4.03
CA GLY A 112 -24.81 35.64 3.52
C GLY A 112 -23.91 36.72 4.14
N GLU A 113 -24.29 37.98 4.01
CA GLU A 113 -23.58 39.10 4.62
C GLU A 113 -24.54 39.94 5.46
N ASN A 114 -24.02 40.64 6.47
CA ASN A 114 -24.76 41.59 7.32
C ASN A 114 -26.00 41.04 8.05
N PHE A 115 -26.04 39.76 8.41
CA PHE A 115 -27.13 39.25 9.25
C PHE A 115 -27.18 39.99 10.60
N PRO A 116 -28.36 40.51 11.03
CA PRO A 116 -28.45 41.32 12.24
C PRO A 116 -28.08 40.49 13.47
N LYS A 117 -27.24 41.05 14.35
CA LYS A 117 -26.83 40.37 15.59
C LYS A 117 -28.05 40.04 16.43
N GLN A 118 -28.20 38.78 16.78
CA GLN A 118 -29.26 38.27 17.64
C GLN A 118 -29.07 38.81 19.06
N ASP A 119 -29.77 39.88 19.40
CA ASP A 119 -29.96 40.30 20.79
C ASP A 119 -31.02 39.41 21.48
N ASN A 120 -31.22 39.64 22.78
CA ASN A 120 -32.24 38.92 23.57
C ASN A 120 -33.64 39.56 23.50
N SER A 121 -33.87 40.53 22.61
CA SER A 121 -35.18 41.15 22.41
C SER A 121 -36.13 40.16 21.72
N PRO A 122 -37.39 40.06 22.16
CA PRO A 122 -38.40 39.27 21.45
C PRO A 122 -38.68 39.79 20.03
N GLN A 123 -38.20 40.98 19.67
CA GLN A 123 -38.39 41.61 18.36
C GLN A 123 -37.37 41.16 17.30
N ASN A 124 -36.15 40.77 17.70
CA ASN A 124 -35.05 40.40 16.78
C ASN A 124 -34.83 38.88 16.68
N LYS A 125 -35.90 38.10 16.88
CA LYS A 125 -35.88 36.65 16.87
C LYS A 125 -35.89 36.10 15.44
N ILE A 126 -34.70 35.81 14.90
CA ILE A 126 -34.57 35.11 13.61
C ILE A 126 -35.10 33.67 13.74
N GLU A 127 -36.07 33.33 12.90
CA GLU A 127 -36.58 31.97 12.72
C GLU A 127 -36.33 31.49 11.29
N ILE A 128 -35.93 30.23 11.14
CA ILE A 128 -35.92 29.54 9.86
C ILE A 128 -37.15 28.62 9.87
N LYS A 129 -38.12 28.92 9.00
CA LYS A 129 -39.34 28.13 8.82
C LYS A 129 -39.17 27.26 7.57
N ILE A 130 -39.39 25.97 7.70
CA ILE A 130 -39.33 24.96 6.64
C ILE A 130 -40.77 24.47 6.39
N GLY A 131 -41.29 24.54 5.16
CA GLY A 131 -42.55 23.85 4.81
C GLY A 131 -43.50 24.63 3.92
N LYS A 132 -44.82 24.47 4.13
CA LYS A 132 -45.87 25.16 3.37
C LYS A 132 -47.15 25.39 4.18
N PHE A 133 -47.50 26.67 4.37
CA PHE A 133 -48.75 27.22 4.94
C PHE A 133 -49.23 26.59 6.26
N SER A 134 -49.92 25.44 6.24
CA SER A 134 -50.38 24.75 7.45
C SER A 134 -49.30 23.90 8.11
N ASN A 135 -48.36 23.40 7.30
CA ASN A 135 -47.46 22.30 7.65
C ASN A 135 -46.03 22.82 7.58
N ILE A 136 -45.61 23.44 8.70
CA ILE A 136 -44.36 24.19 8.84
C ILE A 136 -43.59 23.69 10.07
N ALA A 137 -42.34 23.29 9.84
CA ALA A 137 -41.31 23.10 10.85
C ALA A 137 -40.66 24.46 11.14
N ILE A 138 -40.63 24.92 12.39
CA ILE A 138 -39.99 26.19 12.76
C ILE A 138 -38.86 25.91 13.74
N ALA A 139 -37.63 26.28 13.37
CA ALA A 139 -36.46 26.23 14.26
C ALA A 139 -35.96 27.65 14.56
N ARG A 140 -35.49 27.85 15.80
CA ARG A 140 -34.79 29.07 16.17
C ARG A 140 -33.44 29.08 15.48
N ALA A 141 -33.13 30.18 14.82
CA ALA A 141 -31.83 30.39 14.19
C ALA A 141 -30.84 31.01 15.19
N LYS A 142 -29.55 30.69 15.04
CA LYS A 142 -28.42 31.37 15.69
C LYS A 142 -27.59 32.06 14.60
N VAL A 143 -27.23 33.32 14.80
CA VAL A 143 -26.31 34.03 13.90
C VAL A 143 -24.87 33.73 14.32
N ALA A 144 -23.98 33.53 13.36
CA ALA A 144 -22.55 33.46 13.59
C ALA A 144 -22.01 34.79 14.15
N GLU A 145 -20.98 34.75 14.99
CA GLU A 145 -20.42 35.95 15.64
C GLU A 145 -19.93 37.02 14.63
N ASN A 146 -19.55 36.57 13.42
CA ASN A 146 -19.12 37.40 12.30
C ASN A 146 -20.28 37.96 11.43
N GLY A 147 -21.53 37.63 11.71
CA GLY A 147 -22.70 38.06 10.92
C GLY A 147 -22.83 37.45 9.51
N LYS A 148 -22.03 36.43 9.17
CA LYS A 148 -21.97 35.86 7.80
C LYS A 148 -22.68 34.51 7.61
N ALA A 149 -23.22 33.92 8.68
CA ALA A 149 -24.01 32.70 8.59
C ALA A 149 -25.14 32.67 9.64
N ILE A 150 -26.23 31.99 9.29
CA ILE A 150 -27.30 31.59 10.21
C ILE A 150 -27.32 30.07 10.29
N PHE A 151 -27.39 29.54 11.51
CA PHE A 151 -27.52 28.11 11.80
C PHE A 151 -28.89 27.83 12.42
N ALA A 152 -29.66 26.91 11.83
CA ALA A 152 -30.85 26.33 12.46
C ALA A 152 -30.73 24.80 12.52
N SER A 153 -31.30 24.19 13.57
CA SER A 153 -31.31 22.74 13.76
C SER A 153 -32.75 22.28 14.03
N PHE A 154 -33.24 21.38 13.18
CA PHE A 154 -34.61 20.86 13.21
C PHE A 154 -34.60 19.43 13.77
N ASN A 155 -35.37 19.18 14.84
CA ASN A 155 -35.61 17.86 15.38
C ASN A 155 -36.71 17.12 14.60
N ASN A 156 -36.88 15.82 14.83
CA ASN A 156 -37.89 15.02 14.14
C ASN A 156 -39.33 15.44 14.43
N GLU A 157 -39.63 16.02 15.61
CA GLU A 157 -40.98 16.54 15.92
C GLU A 157 -41.34 17.77 15.09
N GLN A 158 -40.35 18.59 14.73
CA GLN A 158 -40.50 19.70 13.80
C GLN A 158 -40.64 19.17 12.37
N LEU A 159 -39.76 18.26 11.95
CA LEU A 159 -39.75 17.70 10.59
C LEU A 159 -40.97 16.81 10.27
N ALA A 160 -41.53 16.10 11.26
CA ALA A 160 -42.72 15.27 11.10
C ALA A 160 -44.01 16.08 10.82
N LYS A 161 -43.98 17.41 10.98
CA LYS A 161 -45.08 18.32 10.60
C LYS A 161 -45.10 18.63 9.11
N LEU A 162 -44.12 18.15 8.33
CA LEU A 162 -43.99 18.42 6.91
C LEU A 162 -44.73 17.36 6.09
N ASN A 163 -45.54 17.81 5.12
CA ASN A 163 -46.20 16.89 4.19
C ASN A 163 -45.16 16.16 3.33
N THR A 164 -45.20 14.83 3.32
CA THR A 164 -44.46 14.01 2.35
C THR A 164 -44.94 14.34 0.92
N GLY A 165 -44.00 14.41 -0.04
CA GLY A 165 -44.33 14.86 -1.40
C GLY A 165 -43.11 15.12 -2.29
N LYS A 166 -43.33 15.87 -3.37
CA LYS A 166 -42.30 16.33 -4.34
C LYS A 166 -42.18 17.86 -4.44
N ASN A 167 -42.83 18.60 -3.56
CA ASN A 167 -42.87 20.06 -3.64
C ASN A 167 -41.56 20.67 -3.09
N PRO A 168 -41.11 21.84 -3.60
CA PRO A 168 -40.04 22.58 -2.94
C PRO A 168 -40.47 22.98 -1.52
N VAL A 169 -39.57 22.78 -0.56
CA VAL A 169 -39.69 23.31 0.79
C VAL A 169 -39.33 24.79 0.76
N ILE A 170 -40.24 25.66 1.15
CA ILE A 170 -39.90 27.05 1.42
C ILE A 170 -39.12 27.11 2.74
N VAL A 171 -37.91 27.67 2.68
CA VAL A 171 -37.24 28.30 3.82
C VAL A 171 -37.68 29.76 3.88
N GLU A 172 -38.37 30.15 4.94
CA GLU A 172 -38.71 31.54 5.26
C GLU A 172 -37.80 32.03 6.40
N ILE A 173 -37.10 33.15 6.20
CA ILE A 173 -36.26 33.79 7.23
C ILE A 173 -37.03 34.97 7.83
N GLY A 174 -37.71 34.74 8.96
CA GLY A 174 -38.49 35.78 9.63
C GLY A 174 -37.61 36.67 10.52
N GLY A 175 -37.57 37.98 10.25
CA GLY A 175 -36.89 38.98 11.08
C GLY A 175 -36.99 40.39 10.50
N ASN A 176 -36.78 41.43 11.32
CA ASN A 176 -36.82 42.82 10.86
C ASN A 176 -35.47 43.26 10.26
N ALA A 177 -34.96 42.48 9.30
CA ALA A 177 -33.70 42.72 8.60
C ALA A 177 -33.91 43.75 7.47
N THR A 178 -33.75 45.04 7.80
CA THR A 178 -34.14 46.17 6.94
C THR A 178 -33.24 46.44 5.74
N ASP A 179 -32.16 45.66 5.55
CA ASP A 179 -31.01 46.07 4.72
C ASP A 179 -30.27 44.87 4.09
N ILE A 180 -31.01 43.99 3.41
CA ILE A 180 -30.44 42.92 2.56
C ILE A 180 -30.92 43.17 1.12
N ASP A 181 -29.98 43.42 0.21
CA ASP A 181 -30.28 43.58 -1.22
C ASP A 181 -30.81 42.26 -1.81
N PRO A 182 -32.02 42.23 -2.38
CA PRO A 182 -32.56 41.04 -3.04
C PRO A 182 -31.67 40.48 -4.16
N GLN A 183 -30.94 41.31 -4.89
CA GLN A 183 -30.14 40.85 -6.04
C GLN A 183 -28.85 40.16 -5.61
N GLU A 184 -28.24 40.56 -4.49
CA GLU A 184 -27.01 39.93 -3.99
C GLU A 184 -27.27 38.59 -3.27
N ALA A 185 -28.49 38.40 -2.78
CA ALA A 185 -28.93 37.18 -2.12
C ALA A 185 -29.07 35.99 -3.10
N ASP A 186 -29.59 36.25 -4.31
CA ASP A 186 -29.91 35.23 -5.30
C ASP A 186 -28.66 34.44 -5.77
N GLU A 187 -27.49 35.07 -5.84
CA GLU A 187 -26.23 34.40 -6.27
C GLU A 187 -25.44 33.75 -5.12
N LYS A 188 -25.65 34.16 -3.86
CA LYS A 188 -24.79 33.79 -2.71
C LYS A 188 -25.39 32.75 -1.74
N LEU A 189 -26.70 32.46 -1.81
CA LEU A 189 -27.41 31.62 -0.83
C LEU A 189 -27.27 30.10 -1.07
N GLN A 190 -26.16 29.51 -0.59
CA GLN A 190 -25.97 28.05 -0.58
C GLN A 190 -26.55 27.40 0.68
N VAL A 191 -27.65 26.66 0.55
CA VAL A 191 -28.21 25.82 1.63
C VAL A 191 -27.66 24.40 1.55
N THR A 192 -26.63 24.12 2.35
CA THR A 192 -26.16 22.73 2.58
C THR A 192 -27.00 22.09 3.68
N VAL A 193 -27.54 20.90 3.41
CA VAL A 193 -28.16 20.04 4.42
C VAL A 193 -27.35 18.77 4.60
N GLU A 194 -26.73 18.64 5.76
CA GLU A 194 -26.05 17.41 6.16
C GLU A 194 -27.03 16.48 6.86
N ARG A 195 -27.18 15.26 6.32
CA ARG A 195 -27.82 14.14 7.03
C ARG A 195 -26.73 13.28 7.66
N PRO A 196 -26.77 12.98 8.97
CA PRO A 196 -25.88 11.99 9.56
C PRO A 196 -26.20 10.61 8.97
N VAL A 197 -25.19 9.87 8.49
CA VAL A 197 -25.40 8.47 8.11
C VAL A 197 -25.45 7.59 9.34
N SER A 198 -26.50 6.78 9.46
CA SER A 198 -26.54 5.76 10.50
C SER A 198 -25.39 4.76 10.34
N VAL A 199 -24.63 4.53 11.41
CA VAL A 199 -23.48 3.61 11.46
C VAL A 199 -23.85 2.21 10.95
N LYS A 200 -25.09 1.77 11.16
CA LYS A 200 -25.62 0.51 10.63
C LYS A 200 -25.55 0.46 9.10
N THR A 201 -25.88 1.56 8.42
CA THR A 201 -25.92 1.64 6.97
C THR A 201 -24.52 1.84 6.38
N THR A 202 -23.63 2.57 7.06
CA THR A 202 -22.19 2.59 6.74
C THR A 202 -21.60 1.18 6.75
N LEU A 203 -21.91 0.39 7.78
CA LEU A 203 -21.47 -1.00 7.92
C LEU A 203 -22.07 -1.92 6.85
N ILE A 204 -23.33 -1.71 6.43
CA ILE A 204 -23.92 -2.43 5.29
C ILE A 204 -23.17 -2.13 3.98
N VAL A 205 -22.94 -0.86 3.65
CA VAL A 205 -22.19 -0.48 2.42
C VAL A 205 -20.76 -1.01 2.47
N PHE A 206 -20.11 -0.98 3.63
CA PHE A 206 -18.78 -1.56 3.84
C PHE A 206 -18.75 -3.07 3.53
N ILE A 207 -19.70 -3.84 4.08
CA ILE A 207 -19.79 -5.28 3.86
C ILE A 207 -20.07 -5.61 2.38
N VAL A 208 -21.03 -4.92 1.75
CA VAL A 208 -21.34 -5.13 0.32
C VAL A 208 -20.11 -4.82 -0.54
N THR A 209 -19.42 -3.71 -0.27
CA THR A 209 -18.19 -3.33 -0.98
C THR A 209 -17.09 -4.36 -0.80
N ALA A 210 -16.84 -4.83 0.43
CA ALA A 210 -15.83 -5.84 0.71
C ALA A 210 -16.11 -7.16 -0.04
N ILE A 211 -17.38 -7.55 -0.16
CA ILE A 211 -17.80 -8.70 -0.96
C ILE A 211 -17.55 -8.45 -2.46
N CYS A 212 -17.89 -7.26 -2.99
CA CYS A 212 -17.63 -6.90 -4.38
C CYS A 212 -16.13 -6.91 -4.72
N VAL A 213 -15.28 -6.35 -3.86
CA VAL A 213 -13.81 -6.39 -4.00
C VAL A 213 -13.30 -7.83 -3.97
N PHE A 214 -13.77 -8.65 -3.02
CA PHE A 214 -13.37 -10.06 -2.92
C PHE A 214 -13.76 -10.86 -4.17
N MET A 215 -14.98 -10.65 -4.70
CA MET A 215 -15.43 -11.27 -5.96
C MET A 215 -14.60 -10.80 -7.17
N LEU A 216 -14.25 -9.51 -7.24
CA LEU A 216 -13.38 -8.97 -8.29
C LEU A 216 -11.96 -9.57 -8.21
N LEU A 217 -11.41 -9.75 -7.01
CA LEU A 217 -10.13 -10.44 -6.80
C LEU A 217 -10.19 -11.93 -7.21
N ILE A 218 -11.34 -12.60 -7.00
CA ILE A 218 -11.57 -13.97 -7.52
C ILE A 218 -11.63 -13.99 -9.05
N ILE A 219 -12.27 -13.01 -9.69
CA ILE A 219 -12.33 -12.92 -11.16
C ILE A 219 -10.93 -12.69 -11.74
N ILE A 220 -10.14 -11.76 -11.17
CA ILE A 220 -8.74 -11.54 -11.56
C ILE A 220 -7.91 -12.81 -11.33
N TYR A 221 -8.10 -13.52 -10.21
CA TYR A 221 -7.46 -14.81 -9.94
C TYR A 221 -7.74 -15.84 -11.05
N LEU A 222 -8.99 -15.97 -11.50
CA LEU A 222 -9.35 -16.94 -12.54
C LEU A 222 -8.74 -16.55 -13.89
N LEU A 223 -8.91 -15.30 -14.32
CA LEU A 223 -8.38 -14.80 -15.59
C LEU A 223 -6.85 -14.92 -15.68
N THR A 224 -6.12 -14.55 -14.62
CA THR A 224 -4.66 -14.62 -14.60
C THR A 224 -4.15 -16.05 -14.50
N ARG A 225 -4.85 -16.94 -13.77
CA ARG A 225 -4.57 -18.38 -13.76
C ARG A 225 -4.72 -19.01 -15.14
N ASP A 226 -5.75 -18.63 -15.89
CA ASP A 226 -6.00 -19.23 -17.22
C ASP A 226 -5.08 -18.63 -18.30
N ALA A 227 -4.72 -17.34 -18.21
CA ALA A 227 -3.65 -16.75 -19.02
C ALA A 227 -2.27 -17.42 -18.75
N TYR A 228 -1.98 -17.74 -17.48
CA TYR A 228 -0.79 -18.51 -17.10
C TYR A 228 -0.83 -19.96 -17.63
N SER A 229 -2.01 -20.60 -17.59
CA SER A 229 -2.24 -21.93 -18.17
C SER A 229 -1.98 -21.94 -19.69
N LEU A 230 -2.45 -20.93 -20.41
CA LEU A 230 -2.25 -20.78 -21.85
C LEU A 230 -0.77 -20.55 -22.21
N THR A 231 -0.11 -19.58 -21.56
CA THR A 231 1.31 -19.27 -21.82
C THR A 231 2.26 -20.42 -21.45
N ARG A 232 1.89 -21.27 -20.46
CA ARG A 232 2.65 -22.48 -20.13
C ARG A 232 2.44 -23.63 -21.14
N LYS A 233 1.33 -23.64 -21.90
CA LYS A 233 1.12 -24.62 -22.99
C LYS A 233 1.92 -24.28 -24.24
N THR A 234 2.06 -23.01 -24.59
CA THR A 234 2.80 -22.58 -25.80
C THR A 234 4.32 -22.65 -25.65
N LYS A 235 4.87 -22.42 -24.44
CA LYS A 235 6.31 -22.55 -24.16
C LYS A 235 6.77 -23.98 -23.86
N LYS A 236 6.34 -24.95 -24.68
CA LYS A 236 6.97 -26.29 -24.79
C LYS A 236 7.75 -26.41 -26.10
N PRO A 237 9.02 -25.95 -26.18
CA PRO A 237 9.93 -26.42 -27.22
C PRO A 237 10.21 -27.92 -27.01
N ASN A 238 10.73 -28.60 -28.05
CA ASN A 238 11.04 -30.04 -28.04
C ASN A 238 12.29 -30.42 -27.21
N LEU A 239 12.49 -29.78 -26.06
CA LEU A 239 13.53 -30.17 -25.11
C LEU A 239 13.10 -31.47 -24.40
N SER A 240 14.05 -32.41 -24.22
CA SER A 240 13.76 -33.77 -23.80
C SER A 240 13.01 -33.84 -22.46
N THR A 241 11.97 -34.68 -22.44
CA THR A 241 10.90 -34.67 -21.43
C THR A 241 11.29 -35.25 -20.06
N THR A 242 12.55 -35.60 -19.85
CA THR A 242 13.06 -36.26 -18.63
C THR A 242 13.18 -35.33 -17.43
N PHE A 243 13.17 -34.01 -17.61
CA PHE A 243 13.36 -33.04 -16.53
C PHE A 243 12.11 -32.80 -15.66
N SER A 244 11.88 -33.79 -14.80
CA SER A 244 11.29 -33.67 -13.46
C SER A 244 9.85 -33.17 -13.36
N GLU A 245 8.92 -34.13 -13.28
CA GLU A 245 7.53 -33.94 -12.80
C GLU A 245 7.45 -33.65 -11.27
N ASN A 246 8.53 -33.09 -10.68
CA ASN A 246 8.61 -32.82 -9.25
C ASN A 246 7.64 -31.72 -8.84
N LYS A 247 6.49 -32.14 -8.29
CA LYS A 247 5.59 -31.37 -7.41
C LYS A 247 5.70 -29.86 -7.60
N THR A 248 5.06 -29.33 -8.64
CA THR A 248 4.61 -27.94 -8.59
C THR A 248 3.64 -27.83 -7.41
N LYS A 249 4.16 -27.43 -6.23
CA LYS A 249 3.32 -26.91 -5.14
C LYS A 249 2.37 -25.91 -5.80
N LYS A 250 1.08 -25.99 -5.49
CA LYS A 250 0.11 -24.99 -5.95
C LYS A 250 0.42 -23.68 -5.22
N LEU A 251 1.40 -22.92 -5.74
CA LEU A 251 1.71 -21.57 -5.29
C LEU A 251 0.41 -20.80 -5.31
N ASN A 252 0.11 -20.11 -4.22
CA ASN A 252 -1.10 -19.31 -4.15
C ASN A 252 -0.95 -18.14 -5.13
N LEU A 253 -2.02 -17.64 -5.73
CA LEU A 253 -1.85 -16.60 -6.75
C LEU A 253 -1.26 -15.30 -6.17
N LEU A 254 -1.58 -15.00 -4.92
CA LEU A 254 -0.93 -13.93 -4.15
C LEU A 254 0.59 -14.17 -4.00
N GLU A 255 0.99 -15.41 -3.74
CA GLU A 255 2.40 -15.83 -3.67
C GLU A 255 3.08 -15.64 -5.04
N TRP A 256 2.45 -16.06 -6.14
CA TRP A 256 2.97 -15.84 -7.50
C TRP A 256 3.11 -14.35 -7.88
N PHE A 257 2.12 -13.52 -7.54
CA PHE A 257 2.18 -12.08 -7.78
C PHE A 257 3.26 -11.40 -6.93
N LEU A 258 3.37 -11.76 -5.64
CA LEU A 258 4.34 -11.17 -4.71
C LEU A 258 5.78 -11.65 -4.94
N VAL A 259 5.98 -12.92 -5.35
CA VAL A 259 7.32 -13.49 -5.58
C VAL A 259 7.97 -12.90 -6.82
N ASP A 260 9.12 -12.27 -6.61
CA ASP A 260 10.06 -12.04 -7.70
C ASP A 260 10.69 -13.37 -8.15
N VAL A 261 10.47 -13.72 -9.41
CA VAL A 261 10.91 -14.99 -10.02
C VAL A 261 12.44 -15.07 -10.12
N GLN A 262 13.14 -13.93 -10.19
CA GLN A 262 14.60 -13.91 -10.29
C GLN A 262 15.29 -14.23 -8.95
N THR A 263 14.73 -13.77 -7.83
CA THR A 263 15.32 -13.98 -6.48
C THR A 263 14.62 -15.05 -5.66
N ASN A 264 13.44 -15.52 -6.10
CA ASN A 264 12.54 -16.40 -5.34
C ASN A 264 12.15 -15.82 -3.96
N THR A 265 12.04 -14.49 -3.86
CA THR A 265 11.66 -13.78 -2.62
C THR A 265 10.45 -12.89 -2.83
N TYR A 266 9.72 -12.53 -1.76
CA TYR A 266 8.67 -11.51 -1.92
C TYR A 266 9.25 -10.13 -2.24
N SER A 267 8.65 -9.49 -3.25
CA SER A 267 9.00 -8.15 -3.73
C SER A 267 8.14 -7.09 -3.05
N LEU A 268 8.79 -6.24 -2.26
CA LEU A 268 8.18 -5.14 -1.53
C LEU A 268 7.45 -4.13 -2.46
N GLY A 269 8.02 -3.84 -3.64
CA GLY A 269 7.39 -2.95 -4.62
C GLY A 269 6.07 -3.51 -5.16
N ARG A 270 6.02 -4.83 -5.42
CA ARG A 270 4.78 -5.49 -5.85
C ARG A 270 3.75 -5.55 -4.73
N ALA A 271 4.18 -5.75 -3.48
CA ALA A 271 3.30 -5.69 -2.32
C ALA A 271 2.63 -4.31 -2.16
N GLN A 272 3.40 -3.22 -2.33
CA GLN A 272 2.87 -1.84 -2.31
C GLN A 272 1.92 -1.56 -3.47
N PHE A 273 2.26 -1.97 -4.68
CA PHE A 273 1.38 -1.83 -5.84
C PHE A 273 0.04 -2.54 -5.63
N LEU A 274 0.04 -3.78 -5.12
CA LEU A 274 -1.18 -4.53 -4.81
C LEU A 274 -1.98 -3.91 -3.66
N TRP A 275 -1.31 -3.39 -2.62
CA TRP A 275 -1.94 -2.69 -1.50
C TRP A 275 -2.69 -1.44 -1.96
N TRP A 276 -2.02 -0.57 -2.73
CA TRP A 276 -2.63 0.62 -3.29
C TRP A 276 -3.72 0.32 -4.32
N LEU A 277 -3.51 -0.66 -5.20
CA LEU A 277 -4.55 -1.11 -6.14
C LEU A 277 -5.80 -1.61 -5.39
N ALA A 278 -5.64 -2.37 -4.31
CA ALA A 278 -6.76 -2.83 -3.49
C ALA A 278 -7.49 -1.67 -2.79
N ILE A 279 -6.76 -0.67 -2.27
CA ILE A 279 -7.33 0.56 -1.68
C ILE A 279 -8.11 1.36 -2.72
N ILE A 280 -7.56 1.54 -3.93
CA ILE A 280 -8.20 2.29 -5.02
C ILE A 280 -9.51 1.61 -5.44
N VAL A 281 -9.47 0.29 -5.70
CA VAL A 281 -10.65 -0.48 -6.11
C VAL A 281 -11.69 -0.55 -4.99
N PHE A 282 -11.27 -0.71 -3.73
CA PHE A 282 -12.17 -0.67 -2.57
C PHE A 282 -12.83 0.70 -2.44
N GLY A 283 -12.05 1.79 -2.42
CA GLY A 283 -12.58 3.15 -2.29
C GLY A 283 -13.54 3.51 -3.42
N TYR A 284 -13.20 3.13 -4.66
CA TYR A 284 -14.05 3.36 -5.83
C TYR A 284 -15.39 2.63 -5.72
N LEU A 285 -15.37 1.33 -5.40
CA LEU A 285 -16.60 0.57 -5.21
C LEU A 285 -17.39 1.07 -3.98
N PHE A 286 -16.72 1.48 -2.90
CA PHE A 286 -17.37 2.00 -1.70
C PHE A 286 -18.16 3.28 -1.98
N LEU A 287 -17.54 4.27 -2.63
CA LEU A 287 -18.22 5.51 -2.98
C LEU A 287 -19.32 5.27 -4.05
N LEU A 288 -19.08 4.39 -5.03
CA LEU A 288 -20.08 4.07 -6.07
C LEU A 288 -21.33 3.39 -5.49
N ILE A 289 -21.14 2.35 -4.66
CA ILE A 289 -22.23 1.62 -4.01
C ILE A 289 -22.93 2.53 -2.99
N GLY A 290 -22.18 3.36 -2.25
CA GLY A 290 -22.73 4.37 -1.35
C GLY A 290 -23.62 5.37 -2.09
N ARG A 291 -23.10 6.05 -3.12
CA ARG A 291 -23.88 7.04 -3.91
C ARG A 291 -25.08 6.39 -4.61
N GLY A 292 -24.91 5.19 -5.16
CA GLY A 292 -25.99 4.43 -5.80
C GLY A 292 -27.12 4.02 -4.85
N LEU A 293 -26.80 3.62 -3.61
CA LEU A 293 -27.81 3.24 -2.61
C LEU A 293 -28.45 4.44 -1.89
N PHE A 294 -27.66 5.47 -1.52
CA PHE A 294 -28.16 6.61 -0.75
C PHE A 294 -28.75 7.74 -1.61
N ARG A 295 -28.04 8.15 -2.68
CA ARG A 295 -28.46 9.27 -3.54
C ARG A 295 -29.25 8.81 -4.78
N ARG A 296 -29.30 7.50 -5.04
CA ARG A 296 -29.81 6.88 -6.29
C ARG A 296 -29.07 7.34 -7.56
N THR A 297 -27.89 7.97 -7.42
CA THR A 297 -27.04 8.43 -8.53
C THR A 297 -25.96 7.38 -8.85
N TRP A 298 -26.01 6.79 -10.04
CA TRP A 298 -25.03 5.81 -10.53
C TRP A 298 -24.05 6.47 -11.51
N GLU A 299 -23.34 7.48 -11.02
CA GLU A 299 -22.35 8.26 -11.79
C GLU A 299 -20.94 7.69 -11.64
N PHE A 300 -20.12 7.82 -12.68
CA PHE A 300 -18.68 7.55 -12.60
C PHE A 300 -18.00 8.62 -11.74
N ILE A 301 -17.18 8.19 -10.78
CA ILE A 301 -16.55 9.10 -9.82
C ILE A 301 -15.19 9.55 -10.36
N PRO A 302 -14.88 10.87 -10.39
CA PRO A 302 -13.62 11.36 -10.94
C PRO A 302 -12.43 10.84 -10.13
N LEU A 303 -11.49 10.17 -10.82
CA LEU A 303 -10.29 9.55 -10.24
C LEU A 303 -9.17 10.56 -9.88
N SER A 304 -9.45 11.87 -9.91
CA SER A 304 -8.45 12.94 -9.72
C SER A 304 -7.70 12.85 -8.39
N GLY A 305 -8.37 12.47 -7.30
CA GLY A 305 -7.74 12.25 -5.99
C GLY A 305 -6.79 11.03 -5.92
N PHE A 306 -6.86 10.09 -6.87
CA PHE A 306 -6.05 8.87 -6.91
C PHE A 306 -4.88 8.91 -7.91
N GLY A 307 -4.96 9.75 -8.95
CA GLY A 307 -3.99 9.73 -10.06
C GLY A 307 -2.54 9.80 -9.60
N TYR A 308 -2.23 10.71 -8.67
CA TYR A 308 -0.88 10.91 -8.17
C TYR A 308 -0.35 9.75 -7.31
N THR A 309 -1.12 9.18 -6.38
CA THR A 309 -0.61 8.06 -5.54
C THR A 309 -0.54 6.74 -6.29
N PHE A 310 -1.42 6.51 -7.27
CA PHE A 310 -1.26 5.38 -8.19
C PHE A 310 -0.01 5.55 -9.06
N LEU A 311 0.20 6.73 -9.64
CA LEU A 311 1.38 7.03 -10.47
C LEU A 311 2.68 6.91 -9.67
N ILE A 312 2.75 7.43 -8.45
CA ILE A 312 3.93 7.30 -7.57
C ILE A 312 4.18 5.83 -7.21
N SER A 313 3.13 5.05 -6.93
CA SER A 313 3.25 3.62 -6.63
C SER A 313 3.77 2.82 -7.84
N LEU A 314 3.25 3.13 -9.04
CA LEU A 314 3.67 2.51 -10.30
C LEU A 314 5.10 2.91 -10.68
N ALA A 315 5.46 4.19 -10.56
CA ALA A 315 6.82 4.68 -10.79
C ALA A 315 7.80 4.04 -9.81
N THR A 316 7.45 3.95 -8.51
CA THR A 316 8.27 3.26 -7.50
C THR A 316 8.48 1.79 -7.85
N LEU A 317 7.46 1.09 -8.36
CA LEU A 317 7.61 -0.29 -8.83
C LEU A 317 8.57 -0.39 -10.03
N VAL A 318 8.34 0.41 -11.08
CA VAL A 318 9.15 0.38 -12.31
C VAL A 318 10.60 0.78 -12.04
N THR A 319 10.84 1.90 -11.35
CA THR A 319 12.20 2.33 -10.97
C THR A 319 12.87 1.30 -10.06
N ALA A 320 12.14 0.66 -9.13
CA ALA A 320 12.71 -0.41 -8.30
C ALA A 320 13.01 -1.71 -9.08
N GLN A 321 12.40 -1.94 -10.24
CA GLN A 321 12.78 -3.01 -11.18
C GLN A 321 14.04 -2.63 -11.95
N ALA A 322 14.03 -1.50 -12.67
CA ALA A 322 15.19 -1.00 -13.43
C ALA A 322 16.46 -0.85 -12.56
N THR A 323 16.33 -0.35 -11.32
CA THR A 323 17.45 -0.29 -10.37
C THR A 323 18.04 -1.67 -10.05
N SER A 324 17.22 -2.73 -10.04
CA SER A 324 17.69 -4.10 -9.78
C SER A 324 18.35 -4.76 -10.99
N GLU A 325 17.99 -4.31 -12.20
CA GLU A 325 18.65 -4.73 -13.44
C GLU A 325 20.04 -4.07 -13.56
N ILE A 326 20.13 -2.77 -13.22
CA ILE A 326 21.39 -2.00 -13.26
C ILE A 326 22.36 -2.37 -12.13
N ARG A 327 21.87 -2.57 -10.90
CA ARG A 327 22.72 -2.85 -9.71
C ARG A 327 22.87 -4.34 -9.37
N GLY A 328 22.15 -5.22 -10.05
CA GLY A 328 22.09 -6.65 -9.72
C GLY A 328 21.00 -7.00 -8.70
N SER A 329 20.73 -8.29 -8.56
CA SER A 329 19.58 -8.79 -7.79
C SER A 329 19.75 -8.64 -6.28
N LYS A 330 18.64 -8.79 -5.54
CA LYS A 330 18.57 -8.79 -4.06
C LYS A 330 19.30 -9.99 -3.40
N GLY A 331 19.93 -10.85 -4.20
CA GLY A 331 20.38 -12.20 -3.85
C GLY A 331 19.25 -13.22 -3.86
N SER A 332 19.57 -14.51 -3.99
CA SER A 332 18.55 -15.54 -3.76
C SER A 332 18.25 -15.64 -2.26
N GLY A 333 16.97 -15.65 -1.90
CA GLY A 333 16.59 -15.70 -0.48
C GLY A 333 16.73 -17.10 0.13
N GLU A 334 15.94 -17.35 1.16
CA GLU A 334 15.64 -18.72 1.56
C GLU A 334 14.75 -19.37 0.49
N VAL A 335 14.91 -20.68 0.23
CA VAL A 335 14.30 -21.32 -0.95
C VAL A 335 12.76 -21.45 -0.86
N ASN A 336 12.16 -21.10 0.28
CA ASN A 336 10.73 -20.85 0.37
C ASN A 336 10.56 -19.35 0.74
N PRO A 337 9.89 -18.53 -0.09
CA PRO A 337 9.74 -17.09 0.17
C PRO A 337 9.00 -16.82 1.48
N GLY A 338 9.57 -15.95 2.32
CA GLY A 338 9.07 -15.63 3.64
C GLY A 338 8.47 -14.23 3.73
N TRP A 339 7.47 -14.00 4.58
CA TRP A 339 6.97 -12.65 4.87
C TRP A 339 8.06 -11.71 5.41
N SER A 340 9.10 -12.30 6.02
CA SER A 340 10.40 -11.66 6.32
C SER A 340 11.02 -10.94 5.13
N ASP A 341 10.91 -11.47 3.91
CA ASP A 341 11.60 -10.98 2.71
C ASP A 341 11.17 -9.57 2.29
N LEU A 342 10.00 -9.12 2.75
CA LEU A 342 9.53 -7.75 2.58
C LEU A 342 10.42 -6.76 3.36
N VAL A 343 10.89 -7.15 4.56
CA VAL A 343 11.82 -6.37 5.41
C VAL A 343 13.27 -6.83 5.33
N VAL A 344 13.56 -8.02 4.79
CA VAL A 344 14.89 -8.65 4.78
C VAL A 344 15.56 -8.59 3.40
N HIS A 345 16.87 -8.35 3.39
CA HIS A 345 17.76 -8.35 2.22
C HIS A 345 18.96 -9.26 2.53
N GLY A 346 19.18 -10.33 1.75
CA GLY A 346 20.27 -11.28 2.01
C GLY A 346 20.26 -11.89 3.43
N GLY A 347 19.13 -11.96 4.14
CA GLY A 347 19.07 -12.40 5.54
C GLY A 347 19.20 -11.28 6.60
N VAL A 348 19.65 -10.08 6.23
CA VAL A 348 19.76 -8.91 7.12
C VAL A 348 18.49 -8.03 7.04
N VAL A 349 18.06 -7.41 8.14
CA VAL A 349 16.90 -6.49 8.14
C VAL A 349 17.28 -5.16 7.49
N ALA A 350 16.52 -4.78 6.46
CA ALA A 350 16.67 -3.55 5.71
C ALA A 350 15.74 -2.46 6.29
N LEU A 351 16.31 -1.54 7.08
CA LEU A 351 15.55 -0.53 7.84
C LEU A 351 14.66 0.36 6.95
N GLU A 352 15.12 0.72 5.75
CA GLU A 352 14.34 1.52 4.80
C GLU A 352 13.11 0.76 4.27
N ARG A 353 13.15 -0.58 4.24
CA ARG A 353 11.99 -1.41 3.92
C ARG A 353 10.99 -1.48 5.06
N VAL A 354 11.48 -1.56 6.30
CA VAL A 354 10.63 -1.48 7.50
C VAL A 354 9.89 -0.14 7.50
N GLN A 355 10.61 0.97 7.33
CA GLN A 355 10.05 2.31 7.19
C GLN A 355 9.01 2.39 6.08
N GLN A 356 9.36 1.94 4.86
CA GLN A 356 8.46 2.00 3.70
C GLN A 356 7.19 1.14 3.91
N ILE A 357 7.26 -0.03 4.56
CA ILE A 357 6.06 -0.83 4.92
C ILE A 357 5.20 -0.08 5.93
N VAL A 358 5.80 0.41 7.02
CA VAL A 358 5.08 1.08 8.10
C VAL A 358 4.34 2.31 7.58
N TRP A 359 4.99 3.15 6.77
CA TRP A 359 4.33 4.31 6.17
C TRP A 359 3.23 3.94 5.17
N ASN A 360 3.44 2.99 4.27
CA ASN A 360 2.38 2.56 3.34
C ASN A 360 1.16 1.98 4.07
N LEU A 361 1.38 1.29 5.20
CA LEU A 361 0.31 0.75 6.02
C LEU A 361 -0.46 1.85 6.77
N ILE A 362 0.24 2.76 7.45
CA ILE A 362 -0.37 3.90 8.17
C ILE A 362 -1.18 4.77 7.20
N ILE A 363 -0.58 5.16 6.08
CA ILE A 363 -1.22 6.04 5.08
C ILE A 363 -2.40 5.34 4.42
N GLY A 364 -2.28 4.04 4.09
CA GLY A 364 -3.37 3.27 3.52
C GLY A 364 -4.57 3.12 4.46
N ILE A 365 -4.32 2.89 5.77
CA ILE A 365 -5.36 2.84 6.79
C ILE A 365 -6.02 4.21 6.96
N ALA A 366 -5.23 5.29 7.10
CA ALA A 366 -5.74 6.65 7.23
C ALA A 366 -6.63 7.04 6.04
N PHE A 367 -6.20 6.70 4.81
CA PHE A 367 -6.97 6.96 3.60
C PHE A 367 -8.31 6.19 3.57
N ILE A 368 -8.32 4.91 3.99
CA ILE A 368 -9.57 4.15 4.17
C ILE A 368 -10.48 4.84 5.19
N VAL A 369 -9.95 5.24 6.36
CA VAL A 369 -10.73 5.91 7.41
C VAL A 369 -11.34 7.24 6.90
N ILE A 370 -10.58 8.03 6.14
CA ILE A 370 -11.10 9.27 5.52
C ILE A 370 -12.24 8.94 4.55
N ILE A 371 -12.13 7.91 3.70
CA ILE A 371 -13.23 7.47 2.83
C ILE A 371 -14.46 7.04 3.64
N LEU A 372 -14.28 6.25 4.72
CA LEU A 372 -15.38 5.80 5.58
C LEU A 372 -16.07 6.96 6.33
N ALA A 373 -15.36 8.05 6.62
CA ALA A 373 -15.91 9.25 7.25
C ALA A 373 -16.59 10.20 6.24
N THR A 374 -16.02 10.37 5.04
CA THR A 374 -16.40 11.43 4.08
C THR A 374 -17.37 11.00 2.98
N TYR A 375 -17.58 9.70 2.74
CA TYR A 375 -18.50 9.22 1.69
C TYR A 375 -19.94 9.80 1.68
N PRO A 376 -20.55 10.27 2.81
CA PRO A 376 -21.91 10.80 2.76
C PRO A 376 -22.00 12.11 1.97
N THR A 377 -20.96 12.94 2.06
CA THR A 377 -20.86 14.27 1.45
C THR A 377 -20.04 14.24 0.16
N ALA A 378 -18.96 13.45 0.13
CA ALA A 378 -17.98 13.39 -0.95
C ALA A 378 -18.59 13.12 -2.36
N SER A 379 -18.37 14.07 -3.28
CA SER A 379 -18.66 13.93 -4.71
C SER A 379 -17.51 13.25 -5.48
N SER A 380 -16.28 13.39 -4.98
CA SER A 380 -15.01 12.87 -5.51
C SER A 380 -14.22 12.11 -4.41
N PHE A 381 -13.09 11.51 -4.75
CA PHE A 381 -12.18 10.95 -3.73
C PHE A 381 -11.52 12.05 -2.90
N PRO A 382 -11.23 11.80 -1.60
CA PRO A 382 -10.50 12.76 -0.78
C PRO A 382 -9.12 13.05 -1.38
N THR A 383 -8.84 14.32 -1.64
CA THR A 383 -7.53 14.78 -2.12
C THR A 383 -6.47 14.47 -1.06
N ILE A 384 -5.39 13.80 -1.46
CA ILE A 384 -4.27 13.51 -0.58
C ILE A 384 -3.41 14.78 -0.44
N PRO A 385 -3.14 15.27 0.79
CA PRO A 385 -2.37 16.50 0.99
C PRO A 385 -0.99 16.47 0.33
N SER A 386 -0.54 17.62 -0.17
CA SER A 386 0.75 17.81 -0.86
C SER A 386 1.94 17.35 -0.01
N GLU A 387 1.85 17.55 1.31
CA GLU A 387 2.87 17.23 2.30
C GLU A 387 2.97 15.71 2.48
N LEU A 388 1.83 15.03 2.45
CA LEU A 388 1.75 13.58 2.54
C LEU A 388 2.20 12.92 1.22
N LEU A 389 1.87 13.53 0.08
CA LEU A 389 2.37 13.11 -1.23
C LEU A 389 3.89 13.25 -1.32
N ALA A 390 4.43 14.37 -0.83
CA ALA A 390 5.88 14.61 -0.72
C ALA A 390 6.55 13.61 0.23
N LEU A 391 5.94 13.29 1.37
CA LEU A 391 6.47 12.29 2.31
C LEU A 391 6.54 10.88 1.68
N ILE A 392 5.52 10.48 0.91
CA ILE A 392 5.54 9.23 0.13
C ILE A 392 6.66 9.28 -0.92
N GLY A 393 6.81 10.39 -1.64
CA GLY A 393 7.87 10.60 -2.62
C GLY A 393 9.28 10.52 -2.03
N ILE A 394 9.51 11.14 -0.86
CA ILE A 394 10.77 11.09 -0.10
C ILE A 394 11.04 9.65 0.36
N SER A 395 10.03 8.94 0.89
CA SER A 395 10.19 7.56 1.35
C SER A 395 10.48 6.59 0.19
N ALA A 396 9.82 6.76 -0.96
CA ALA A 396 10.12 6.02 -2.19
C ALA A 396 11.53 6.31 -2.73
N THR A 397 11.93 7.59 -2.75
CA THR A 397 13.28 8.02 -3.15
C THR A 397 14.34 7.47 -2.20
N GLY A 398 14.09 7.46 -0.90
CA GLY A 398 14.97 6.85 0.10
C GLY A 398 15.11 5.33 -0.05
N TYR A 399 14.05 4.63 -0.43
CA TYR A 399 14.10 3.20 -0.77
C TYR A 399 14.87 2.93 -2.08
N ILE A 400 14.71 3.77 -3.10
CA ILE A 400 15.43 3.66 -4.38
C ILE A 400 16.93 4.00 -4.19
N GLY A 401 17.25 5.08 -3.48
CA GLY A 401 18.63 5.43 -3.10
C GLY A 401 19.27 4.36 -2.21
N GLY A 402 18.53 3.85 -1.22
CA GLY A 402 18.94 2.73 -0.36
C GLY A 402 19.18 1.42 -1.12
N LYS A 403 18.50 1.19 -2.25
CA LYS A 403 18.86 0.15 -3.22
C LYS A 403 20.13 0.51 -4.00
N ALA A 404 20.22 1.73 -4.53
CA ALA A 404 21.30 2.15 -5.43
C ALA A 404 22.70 2.17 -4.77
N ILE A 405 22.77 2.42 -3.46
CA ILE A 405 24.03 2.38 -2.69
C ILE A 405 24.43 0.98 -2.21
N ARG A 406 23.55 -0.03 -2.35
CA ARG A 406 23.81 -1.38 -1.84
C ARG A 406 24.54 -2.25 -2.85
N LYS A 407 25.37 -3.13 -2.32
CA LYS A 407 25.97 -4.24 -3.07
C LYS A 407 24.87 -5.28 -3.35
N PRO A 408 24.77 -5.82 -4.57
CA PRO A 408 23.81 -6.88 -4.88
C PRO A 408 24.08 -8.11 -4.00
N GLY A 409 23.01 -8.83 -3.68
CA GLY A 409 23.12 -10.05 -2.87
C GLY A 409 23.65 -11.21 -3.71
N PRO A 410 24.34 -12.18 -3.09
CA PRO A 410 24.85 -13.35 -3.80
C PRO A 410 23.68 -14.18 -4.35
N ASN A 411 23.88 -14.81 -5.50
CA ASN A 411 22.85 -15.62 -6.15
C ASN A 411 23.45 -16.93 -6.65
N ILE A 412 22.91 -18.08 -6.23
CA ILE A 412 23.35 -19.41 -6.67
C ILE A 412 22.50 -19.84 -7.85
N ASN A 413 23.07 -19.77 -9.06
CA ASN A 413 22.37 -20.16 -10.29
C ASN A 413 22.45 -21.67 -10.56
N GLN A 414 23.57 -22.30 -10.20
CA GLN A 414 23.88 -23.70 -10.51
C GLN A 414 24.83 -24.29 -9.45
N VAL A 415 24.63 -25.56 -9.12
CA VAL A 415 25.60 -26.39 -8.38
C VAL A 415 25.80 -27.70 -9.15
N VAL A 416 27.05 -28.14 -9.28
CA VAL A 416 27.46 -29.33 -10.05
C VAL A 416 28.47 -30.13 -9.24
N LEU A 417 28.34 -31.46 -9.21
CA LEU A 417 29.38 -32.36 -8.72
C LEU A 417 30.19 -32.86 -9.91
N TYR A 418 31.51 -32.67 -9.89
CA TYR A 418 32.37 -33.08 -10.99
C TYR A 418 33.15 -34.34 -10.65
N ALA A 419 32.91 -35.42 -11.39
CA ALA A 419 33.76 -36.61 -11.42
C ALA A 419 34.62 -36.60 -12.70
N PRO A 420 35.87 -37.12 -12.67
CA PRO A 420 36.68 -37.29 -13.87
C PRO A 420 35.98 -38.19 -14.91
N PRO A 421 36.01 -37.84 -16.22
CA PRO A 421 35.22 -38.55 -17.23
C PRO A 421 35.71 -39.97 -17.55
N GLU A 422 36.97 -40.29 -17.24
CA GLU A 422 37.58 -41.59 -17.57
C GLU A 422 37.37 -42.67 -16.49
N GLU A 423 36.97 -42.29 -15.27
CA GLU A 423 36.77 -43.21 -14.14
C GLU A 423 35.40 -43.00 -13.48
N SER A 424 34.34 -43.40 -14.19
CA SER A 424 32.93 -43.20 -13.82
C SER A 424 32.47 -43.83 -12.49
N ASN A 425 33.33 -44.61 -11.83
CA ASN A 425 33.10 -45.20 -10.51
C ASN A 425 33.78 -44.43 -9.35
N LEU A 426 34.62 -43.43 -9.62
CA LEU A 426 35.24 -42.64 -8.55
C LEU A 426 34.25 -41.62 -7.93
N PRO A 427 34.39 -41.33 -6.63
CA PRO A 427 33.68 -40.20 -6.03
C PRO A 427 34.18 -38.88 -6.64
N PRO A 428 33.30 -37.89 -6.86
CA PRO A 428 33.66 -36.61 -7.46
C PRO A 428 34.71 -35.86 -6.63
N ASP A 429 35.72 -35.31 -7.29
CA ASP A 429 36.85 -34.62 -6.66
C ASP A 429 36.45 -33.27 -6.05
N TYR A 430 35.51 -32.57 -6.70
CA TYR A 430 35.10 -31.23 -6.32
C TYR A 430 33.64 -30.94 -6.65
N ILE A 431 33.04 -30.06 -5.85
CA ILE A 431 31.76 -29.43 -6.12
C ILE A 431 32.02 -28.05 -6.73
N THR A 432 31.35 -27.74 -7.83
CA THR A 432 31.41 -26.46 -8.53
C THR A 432 30.13 -25.69 -8.25
N ILE A 433 30.25 -24.48 -7.71
CA ILE A 433 29.12 -23.58 -7.50
C ILE A 433 29.26 -22.39 -8.47
N ALA A 434 28.19 -22.07 -9.19
CA ALA A 434 28.15 -20.97 -10.14
C ALA A 434 26.94 -20.05 -9.90
N GLY A 435 27.11 -18.77 -10.21
CA GLY A 435 26.20 -17.74 -9.76
C GLY A 435 26.65 -16.33 -10.13
N ALA A 436 26.17 -15.37 -9.33
CA ALA A 436 26.50 -13.95 -9.46
C ALA A 436 26.66 -13.29 -8.08
N ASN A 437 27.36 -12.16 -8.04
CA ASN A 437 27.51 -11.28 -6.87
C ASN A 437 28.12 -11.97 -5.62
N PHE A 438 28.95 -12.99 -5.81
CA PHE A 438 29.80 -13.51 -4.75
C PHE A 438 30.83 -12.43 -4.39
N SER A 439 30.94 -12.07 -3.12
CA SER A 439 31.74 -10.95 -2.61
C SER A 439 32.87 -11.46 -1.72
N LEU A 440 34.12 -11.33 -2.20
CA LEU A 440 35.34 -11.85 -1.55
C LEU A 440 35.97 -10.90 -0.51
N GLY A 441 35.29 -9.79 -0.23
CA GLY A 441 35.72 -8.72 0.66
C GLY A 441 35.13 -7.38 0.26
N GLY A 442 35.00 -6.46 1.22
CA GLY A 442 34.74 -5.07 0.90
C GLY A 442 36.02 -4.38 0.46
N LYS A 443 35.97 -3.58 -0.63
CA LYS A 443 36.84 -2.40 -0.72
C LYS A 443 36.65 -1.61 0.57
N ILE A 444 37.75 -1.31 1.25
CA ILE A 444 37.77 -0.41 2.40
C ILE A 444 38.38 0.89 1.88
N LEU A 445 37.71 2.01 2.14
CA LEU A 445 38.32 3.31 1.91
C LEU A 445 39.48 3.44 2.90
N ASN A 446 40.69 3.73 2.41
CA ASN A 446 41.81 4.02 3.29
C ASN A 446 41.55 5.34 4.06
N SER A 447 42.45 5.73 4.97
CA SER A 447 42.31 6.95 5.76
C SER A 447 42.26 8.26 4.95
N GLU A 448 42.54 8.20 3.66
CA GLU A 448 42.52 9.33 2.71
C GLU A 448 41.23 9.37 1.87
N GLY A 449 40.37 8.35 1.98
CA GLY A 449 39.18 8.18 1.16
C GLY A 449 39.40 7.45 -0.18
N ASN A 450 40.61 6.91 -0.42
CA ASN A 450 40.93 6.16 -1.64
C ASN A 450 40.40 4.72 -1.55
N GLU A 451 39.83 4.19 -2.65
CA GLU A 451 39.35 2.80 -2.73
C GLU A 451 40.51 1.79 -2.79
N GLU A 452 41.03 1.39 -1.63
CA GLU A 452 42.05 0.33 -1.57
C GLU A 452 41.38 -1.06 -1.60
N VAL A 453 41.81 -1.91 -2.53
CA VAL A 453 41.43 -3.33 -2.53
C VAL A 453 42.24 -3.99 -1.41
N ASN A 454 41.66 -4.02 -0.21
CA ASN A 454 42.33 -4.54 0.97
C ASN A 454 42.51 -6.08 0.88
N THR A 455 43.63 -6.47 0.26
CA THR A 455 44.10 -7.85 0.12
C THR A 455 44.56 -8.46 1.44
N GLN A 456 44.74 -7.65 2.50
CA GLN A 456 45.15 -8.12 3.82
C GLN A 456 43.99 -8.66 4.66
N ILE A 457 42.71 -8.38 4.31
CA ILE A 457 41.57 -9.08 4.94
C ILE A 457 41.44 -10.50 4.39
N LYS A 458 42.31 -11.39 4.88
CA LYS A 458 42.17 -12.84 4.68
C LYS A 458 40.83 -13.32 5.22
N ASP A 459 40.41 -12.78 6.37
CA ASP A 459 39.21 -13.18 7.12
C ASP A 459 37.88 -12.65 6.58
N ALA A 460 37.88 -11.76 5.58
CA ALA A 460 36.66 -11.34 4.86
C ALA A 460 36.21 -12.44 3.87
N GLY A 461 35.94 -13.62 4.40
CA GLY A 461 35.69 -14.83 3.63
C GLY A 461 34.33 -14.85 2.94
N LEU A 462 34.30 -15.45 1.76
CA LEU A 462 33.11 -16.14 1.29
C LEU A 462 32.97 -17.40 2.15
N ILE A 463 31.89 -17.51 2.93
CA ILE A 463 31.62 -18.69 3.75
C ILE A 463 30.64 -19.57 2.98
N VAL A 464 30.94 -20.87 2.83
CA VAL A 464 30.04 -21.84 2.22
C VAL A 464 29.65 -22.87 3.27
N GLN A 465 28.38 -22.88 3.63
CA GLN A 465 27.78 -23.80 4.60
C GLN A 465 26.98 -24.89 3.87
N MET A 466 27.32 -26.16 4.08
CA MET A 466 26.60 -27.31 3.53
C MET A 466 25.93 -28.08 4.67
N VAL A 467 24.66 -28.47 4.51
CA VAL A 467 23.86 -29.12 5.56
C VAL A 467 22.93 -30.17 4.95
N TYR A 468 22.73 -31.32 5.61
CA TYR A 468 21.73 -32.30 5.20
C TYR A 468 20.31 -31.89 5.64
N LEU A 469 19.33 -32.25 4.82
CA LEU A 469 17.90 -32.05 5.04
C LEU A 469 17.24 -33.38 5.39
N LYS A 470 16.50 -33.42 6.49
CA LYS A 470 15.93 -34.63 7.08
C LYS A 470 14.83 -35.33 6.26
N ASP A 471 14.11 -34.57 5.42
CA ASP A 471 13.21 -35.05 4.37
C ASP A 471 12.97 -33.88 3.40
N THR A 472 12.98 -34.16 2.09
CA THR A 472 12.49 -33.28 1.02
C THR A 472 11.18 -32.51 1.34
N LYS A 473 10.29 -33.08 2.18
CA LYS A 473 9.01 -32.49 2.59
C LYS A 473 9.14 -31.46 3.71
N THR A 474 9.96 -31.72 4.72
CA THR A 474 10.08 -30.85 5.91
C THR A 474 11.12 -29.76 5.68
N LYS A 475 12.21 -30.08 4.97
CA LYS A 475 13.42 -29.26 4.86
C LYS A 475 13.98 -28.83 6.24
N GLU A 476 13.80 -29.70 7.24
CA GLU A 476 14.47 -29.54 8.54
C GLU A 476 15.97 -29.79 8.37
N GLU A 477 16.77 -28.78 8.72
CA GLU A 477 18.24 -28.83 8.73
C GLU A 477 18.74 -29.70 9.89
N ILE A 478 19.66 -30.61 9.60
CA ILE A 478 20.33 -31.42 10.61
C ILE A 478 21.60 -30.68 11.02
N SER A 479 21.54 -29.87 12.08
CA SER A 479 22.65 -28.98 12.49
C SER A 479 23.99 -29.70 12.74
N GLU A 480 23.95 -30.97 13.13
CA GLU A 480 25.12 -31.85 13.31
C GLU A 480 25.87 -32.16 12.01
N THR A 481 25.28 -31.83 10.85
CA THR A 481 25.82 -32.07 9.50
C THR A 481 26.34 -30.78 8.84
N LEU A 482 26.43 -29.68 9.59
CA LEU A 482 26.92 -28.39 9.10
C LEU A 482 28.42 -28.45 8.79
N VAL A 483 28.73 -28.44 7.49
CA VAL A 483 30.10 -28.25 6.98
C VAL A 483 30.28 -26.78 6.67
N GLU A 484 31.08 -26.07 7.48
CA GLU A 484 31.52 -24.71 7.14
C GLU A 484 32.86 -24.76 6.40
N ILE A 485 32.89 -24.16 5.22
CA ILE A 485 34.04 -24.13 4.31
C ILE A 485 34.45 -22.68 4.12
N LYS A 486 35.73 -22.39 4.35
CA LYS A 486 36.29 -21.03 4.37
C LYS A 486 37.05 -20.73 3.08
N LYS A 487 37.29 -19.45 2.84
CA LYS A 487 37.94 -18.88 1.65
C LYS A 487 39.23 -19.61 1.22
N ASP A 488 40.04 -20.07 2.17
CA ASP A 488 41.31 -20.75 1.88
C ASP A 488 41.13 -22.16 1.25
N ASP A 489 39.97 -22.79 1.46
CA ASP A 489 39.60 -24.07 0.85
C ASP A 489 38.93 -23.90 -0.53
N ILE A 490 38.69 -22.65 -0.98
CA ILE A 490 37.91 -22.35 -2.20
C ILE A 490 38.84 -22.07 -3.39
N VAL A 491 38.90 -23.01 -4.34
CA VAL A 491 39.66 -22.86 -5.58
C VAL A 491 38.85 -22.04 -6.58
N THR A 492 39.24 -20.79 -6.73
CA THR A 492 38.59 -19.80 -7.60
C THR A 492 38.90 -20.09 -9.07
N ILE A 493 37.87 -20.23 -9.91
CA ILE A 493 38.09 -20.26 -11.37
C ILE A 493 38.25 -18.81 -11.82
N LYS A 494 39.29 -18.53 -12.62
CA LYS A 494 39.74 -17.17 -13.02
C LYS A 494 38.57 -16.17 -13.15
N PRO A 495 38.66 -14.97 -12.54
CA PRO A 495 37.60 -13.97 -12.61
C PRO A 495 37.27 -13.63 -14.07
N ASP A 496 35.98 -13.36 -14.32
CA ASP A 496 35.50 -13.02 -15.67
C ASP A 496 36.05 -11.64 -16.05
N PRO A 497 36.88 -11.51 -17.11
CA PRO A 497 37.48 -10.23 -17.48
C PRO A 497 36.44 -9.18 -17.89
N ASN A 498 35.21 -9.60 -18.20
CA ASN A 498 34.09 -8.72 -18.54
C ASN A 498 33.28 -8.26 -17.31
N ALA A 499 33.59 -8.77 -16.11
CA ALA A 499 32.87 -8.46 -14.87
C ALA A 499 33.82 -8.26 -13.67
N PRO A 500 34.77 -7.31 -13.72
CA PRO A 500 35.82 -7.13 -12.70
C PRO A 500 35.32 -6.69 -11.30
N MET A 501 34.01 -6.47 -11.13
CA MET A 501 33.36 -6.19 -9.85
C MET A 501 32.76 -7.45 -9.18
N GLU A 502 32.68 -8.58 -9.88
CA GLU A 502 32.29 -9.87 -9.31
C GLU A 502 33.54 -10.67 -8.93
N PHE A 503 33.61 -11.23 -7.71
CA PHE A 503 34.79 -12.00 -7.26
C PHE A 503 35.08 -13.18 -8.22
N CYS A 504 34.07 -14.04 -8.41
CA CYS A 504 34.05 -15.12 -9.38
C CYS A 504 32.58 -15.42 -9.72
N ARG A 505 32.28 -15.71 -10.99
CA ARG A 505 30.97 -16.30 -11.39
C ARG A 505 30.88 -17.80 -11.11
N ARG A 506 32.02 -18.45 -10.86
CA ARG A 506 32.12 -19.90 -10.63
C ARG A 506 33.35 -20.20 -9.77
N PHE A 507 33.20 -21.01 -8.73
CA PHE A 507 34.29 -21.50 -7.90
C PHE A 507 34.17 -23.00 -7.62
N LYS A 508 35.28 -23.64 -7.29
CA LYS A 508 35.38 -25.06 -6.94
C LYS A 508 35.69 -25.20 -5.45
N ILE A 509 35.08 -26.19 -4.81
CA ILE A 509 35.45 -26.67 -3.48
C ILE A 509 35.94 -28.11 -3.65
N PRO A 510 37.20 -28.44 -3.32
CA PRO A 510 37.68 -29.81 -3.30
C PRO A 510 36.96 -30.56 -2.17
N LEU A 511 36.39 -31.72 -2.49
CA LEU A 511 35.70 -32.56 -1.51
C LEU A 511 36.70 -33.47 -0.77
N LYS A 512 37.77 -33.87 -1.47
CA LYS A 512 38.94 -34.54 -0.87
C LYS A 512 39.73 -33.53 -0.03
N GLY A 513 39.82 -33.77 1.28
CA GLY A 513 40.66 -33.00 2.20
C GLY A 513 39.93 -32.03 3.14
N LEU A 514 38.60 -31.93 3.08
CA LEU A 514 37.79 -31.17 4.04
C LEU A 514 37.88 -31.81 5.44
N LYS A 515 38.78 -31.28 6.30
CA LYS A 515 39.12 -31.84 7.63
C LYS A 515 38.05 -31.65 8.72
N THR A 516 36.92 -31.04 8.40
CA THR A 516 35.96 -30.48 9.36
C THR A 516 34.93 -31.46 9.92
N LEU A 517 34.95 -32.73 9.48
CA LEU A 517 34.03 -33.78 9.95
C LEU A 517 34.81 -35.01 10.42
N SER A 518 34.43 -35.57 11.58
CA SER A 518 35.07 -36.76 12.16
C SER A 518 34.55 -38.09 11.60
N ASP A 519 33.73 -38.05 10.55
CA ASP A 519 33.15 -39.23 9.91
C ASP A 519 33.86 -39.48 8.57
N ASN A 520 34.65 -40.56 8.52
CA ASN A 520 35.32 -41.01 7.29
C ASN A 520 34.33 -41.30 6.14
N ASN A 521 33.05 -41.51 6.45
CA ASN A 521 31.97 -41.79 5.52
C ASN A 521 31.07 -40.56 5.25
N TRP A 522 31.54 -39.32 5.56
CA TRP A 522 30.73 -38.13 5.31
C TRP A 522 30.47 -37.90 3.82
N LEU A 523 31.47 -38.14 2.96
CA LEU A 523 31.40 -37.81 1.54
C LEU A 523 30.33 -38.66 0.85
N ASP A 524 30.31 -39.98 1.07
CA ASP A 524 29.31 -40.84 0.43
C ASP A 524 27.89 -40.53 0.92
N LYS A 525 27.72 -40.16 2.20
CA LYS A 525 26.44 -39.63 2.73
C LYS A 525 26.03 -38.31 2.08
N PHE A 526 26.97 -37.38 1.88
CA PHE A 526 26.71 -36.12 1.17
C PHE A 526 26.29 -36.41 -0.27
N LEU A 527 26.97 -37.34 -0.96
CA LEU A 527 26.65 -37.73 -2.34
C LEU A 527 25.29 -38.43 -2.45
N GLU A 528 24.93 -39.27 -1.46
CA GLU A 528 23.62 -39.90 -1.37
C GLU A 528 22.51 -38.85 -1.19
N HIS A 529 22.64 -37.95 -0.21
CA HIS A 529 21.67 -36.87 0.00
C HIS A 529 21.63 -35.88 -1.17
N TYR A 530 22.76 -35.57 -1.82
CA TYR A 530 22.80 -34.69 -2.99
C TYR A 530 22.02 -35.30 -4.16
N LYS A 531 22.22 -36.61 -4.44
CA LYS A 531 21.43 -37.36 -5.43
C LYS A 531 19.92 -37.35 -5.09
N LYS A 532 19.56 -37.37 -3.81
CA LYS A 532 18.16 -37.24 -3.33
C LYS A 532 17.60 -35.81 -3.32
N LYS A 533 18.44 -34.77 -3.50
CA LYS A 533 18.10 -33.35 -3.28
C LYS A 533 17.72 -33.05 -1.82
N GLU A 534 18.48 -33.63 -0.92
CA GLU A 534 18.40 -33.49 0.55
C GLU A 534 19.62 -32.77 1.12
N VAL A 535 20.21 -31.86 0.33
CA VAL A 535 21.35 -31.01 0.74
C VAL A 535 20.97 -29.56 0.55
N LYS A 536 21.16 -28.75 1.59
CA LYS A 536 21.13 -27.28 1.53
C LYS A 536 22.56 -26.76 1.45
N ILE A 537 22.81 -25.86 0.52
CA ILE A 537 24.06 -25.11 0.38
C ILE A 537 23.73 -23.64 0.55
N THR A 538 24.38 -23.00 1.51
CA THR A 538 24.25 -21.57 1.80
C THR A 538 25.59 -20.90 1.56
N ILE A 539 25.64 -19.92 0.65
CA ILE A 539 26.75 -18.97 0.57
C ILE A 539 26.44 -17.80 1.48
N ILE A 540 27.42 -17.31 2.23
CA ILE A 540 27.36 -16.05 2.96
C ILE A 540 28.52 -15.17 2.51
N ASN A 541 28.20 -13.99 1.98
CA ASN A 541 29.17 -12.95 1.63
C ASN A 541 29.72 -12.26 2.91
N ALA A 542 30.88 -11.61 2.81
CA ALA A 542 31.51 -10.88 3.92
C ALA A 542 30.68 -9.70 4.48
N ASP A 543 29.60 -9.27 3.82
CA ASP A 543 28.63 -8.28 4.31
C ASP A 543 27.41 -8.92 5.02
N GLY A 544 27.46 -10.23 5.29
CA GLY A 544 26.40 -11.01 5.90
C GLY A 544 25.27 -11.39 4.94
N GLN A 545 25.30 -10.97 3.67
CA GLN A 545 24.27 -11.35 2.70
C GLN A 545 24.40 -12.83 2.32
N LYS A 546 23.34 -13.61 2.55
CA LYS A 546 23.27 -15.04 2.24
C LYS A 546 22.48 -15.35 0.96
N ALA A 547 22.89 -16.42 0.28
CA ALA A 547 22.22 -17.07 -0.84
C ALA A 547 21.98 -18.54 -0.51
N VAL A 548 20.81 -19.10 -0.82
CA VAL A 548 20.50 -20.52 -0.54
C VAL A 548 20.15 -21.30 -1.82
N TRP A 549 20.66 -22.52 -1.90
CA TRP A 549 20.30 -23.55 -2.89
C TRP A 549 20.00 -24.87 -2.15
N ASP A 550 19.04 -25.67 -2.62
CA ASP A 550 18.60 -26.91 -1.96
C ASP A 550 18.28 -28.07 -2.92
N GLY A 551 18.87 -28.06 -4.12
CA GLY A 551 18.56 -29.04 -5.17
C GLY A 551 17.23 -28.81 -5.93
N SER A 552 16.39 -27.82 -5.55
CA SER A 552 15.18 -27.52 -6.34
C SER A 552 15.48 -26.79 -7.65
N ILE A 553 16.52 -25.97 -7.69
CA ILE A 553 16.98 -25.27 -8.90
C ILE A 553 17.98 -26.17 -9.63
N ILE A 554 17.50 -26.86 -10.66
CA ILE A 554 18.34 -27.65 -11.58
C ILE A 554 18.41 -26.90 -12.91
N THR A 555 19.52 -26.18 -13.13
CA THR A 555 19.92 -25.82 -14.49
C THR A 555 20.39 -27.09 -15.20
N PRO A 556 20.00 -27.35 -16.46
CA PRO A 556 20.63 -28.43 -17.23
C PRO A 556 22.14 -28.19 -17.32
N GLU A 557 22.90 -29.27 -17.20
CA GLU A 557 24.36 -29.22 -17.07
C GLU A 557 25.01 -28.72 -18.36
N ARG A 558 25.41 -27.44 -18.35
CA ARG A 558 26.26 -26.85 -19.39
C ARG A 558 27.73 -27.10 -19.05
N GLU A 559 28.24 -28.26 -19.48
CA GLU A 559 29.67 -28.59 -19.49
C GLU A 559 30.48 -27.46 -20.13
N ILE A 560 30.06 -27.06 -21.33
CA ILE A 560 30.53 -25.87 -22.02
C ILE A 560 29.68 -24.68 -21.54
N PRO A 561 30.27 -23.62 -20.96
CA PRO A 561 29.50 -22.43 -20.58
C PRO A 561 28.79 -21.83 -21.80
N PRO A 562 27.70 -21.06 -21.62
CA PRO A 562 27.17 -20.25 -22.72
C PRO A 562 28.32 -19.43 -23.33
N PRO A 563 28.46 -19.35 -24.67
CA PRO A 563 29.31 -18.33 -25.25
C PRO A 563 28.83 -16.99 -24.68
N ALA A 564 29.76 -16.17 -24.20
CA ALA A 564 29.41 -14.92 -23.56
C ALA A 564 28.52 -14.13 -24.52
N THR A 565 27.33 -13.73 -24.06
CA THR A 565 26.46 -12.84 -24.82
C THR A 565 27.21 -11.54 -25.00
N VAL A 566 27.85 -11.38 -26.15
CA VAL A 566 28.46 -10.13 -26.59
C VAL A 566 27.37 -9.07 -26.39
N PRO A 567 27.62 -8.02 -25.58
CA PRO A 567 26.62 -6.97 -25.42
C PRO A 567 26.33 -6.44 -26.81
N GLU A 568 25.06 -6.50 -27.20
CA GLU A 568 24.61 -6.18 -28.55
C GLU A 568 25.08 -4.75 -28.85
N GLN A 569 26.13 -4.63 -29.68
CA GLN A 569 26.74 -3.33 -29.95
C GLN A 569 25.64 -2.47 -30.56
N SER A 570 25.27 -1.42 -29.82
CA SER A 570 24.34 -0.41 -30.29
C SER A 570 24.83 0.05 -31.66
N LYS A 571 24.07 -0.25 -32.71
CA LYS A 571 24.32 0.32 -34.03
C LYS A 571 24.33 1.84 -33.84
N SER A 572 25.48 2.45 -34.10
CA SER A 572 25.51 3.85 -34.47
C SER A 572 24.82 3.93 -35.82
N ASP A 573 23.57 4.41 -35.81
CA ASP A 573 22.86 4.73 -37.04
C ASP A 573 23.52 6.00 -37.64
N ASP A 574 24.53 5.80 -38.50
CA ASP A 574 25.07 6.84 -39.37
C ASP A 574 24.01 7.18 -40.43
N ALA A 575 23.33 8.33 -40.24
CA ALA A 575 22.32 8.88 -41.15
C ALA A 575 22.30 10.42 -41.09
#